data_AF-A0A956DTJ5-F1
#
_entry.id   AF-A0A956DTJ5-F1
#
_cell.length_a   1.000
_cell.length_b   1.000
_cell.length_c   1.000
_cell.angle_alpha   90.00
_cell.angle_beta   90.00
_cell.angle_gamma   90.00
#
_symmetry.space_group_name_H-M   'P 1'
#
loop_
_entity.id
_entity.type
_entity.pdbx_description
1 polymer ?
#
loop_
_entity_poly.entity_id
_entity_poly.type
_entity_poly.pdbx_seq_one_letter_code
_entity_poly.pdbx_strand_id
1 'polypeptide(L)'
;MRNLSLLLACCAAAGCSSEPLDPGPVDEKDPVLHYDREIHIPDLDGTVSAFYDDVGMLSLDCETDRDCLAAQGYFHAHDRFFQMDLRRRFALGTLSEVVGGITLETDHQQRIKLSTREGKPIAQQFLESLSPEMLAAFEAYSRGVNAWLEDLRQGKNGAMMSKEYAFLNIDVSLLSDWSPIDCIASFLPIVDRLTNDSPKDLLSGQAIAELGMPIGSDLYGVRVVSTSTVLPAPAAKAAVNPPQIRALLPWHAAITGARQVVGDAEAIVGQGSNNWAVAPSHAG
;
A
#
# COMPACT_ATOMS: atom_id res chain seq x y z
N MET A 1 9.69 3.15 21.82
CA MET A 1 8.88 1.94 21.56
C MET A 1 7.47 2.26 21.10
N ARG A 2 6.67 3.09 21.81
CA ARG A 2 5.31 3.53 21.35
C ARG A 2 5.27 4.26 20.00
N ASN A 3 6.34 4.94 19.59
CA ASN A 3 6.36 5.75 18.36
C ASN A 3 6.75 4.95 17.10
N LEU A 4 7.39 3.78 17.23
CA LEU A 4 7.76 2.94 16.08
C LEU A 4 6.54 2.15 15.57
N SER A 5 5.62 1.81 16.47
CA SER A 5 4.35 1.15 16.17
C SER A 5 3.42 2.03 15.33
N LEU A 6 3.46 3.35 15.50
CA LEU A 6 2.67 4.30 14.70
C LEU A 6 3.15 4.39 13.25
N LEU A 7 4.47 4.34 13.01
CA LEU A 7 5.05 4.42 11.65
C LEU A 7 4.73 3.17 10.81
N LEU A 8 4.79 1.96 11.41
CA LEU A 8 4.35 0.74 10.72
C LEU A 8 2.83 0.72 10.46
N ALA A 9 2.03 1.29 11.36
CA ALA A 9 0.58 1.38 11.19
C ALA A 9 0.16 2.36 10.08
N CYS A 10 0.84 3.51 9.94
CA CYS A 10 0.55 4.48 8.87
C CYS A 10 0.84 3.95 7.45
N CYS A 11 1.80 3.04 7.29
CA CYS A 11 2.06 2.40 6.00
C CYS A 11 0.98 1.36 5.61
N ALA A 12 0.22 0.84 6.59
CA ALA A 12 -0.85 -0.15 6.38
C ALA A 12 -2.27 0.45 6.42
N ALA A 13 -2.45 1.62 7.03
CA ALA A 13 -3.74 2.29 7.18
C ALA A 13 -3.75 3.65 6.48
N ALA A 14 -3.89 3.64 5.14
CA ALA A 14 -4.55 4.74 4.46
C ALA A 14 -6.06 4.67 4.76
N GLY A 15 -6.43 4.94 6.01
CA GLY A 15 -7.81 5.06 6.46
C GLY A 15 -8.07 6.53 6.77
N CYS A 16 -9.03 7.14 6.08
CA CYS A 16 -9.44 8.53 6.32
C CYS A 16 -9.89 8.72 7.77
N SER A 17 -9.15 9.53 8.53
CA SER A 17 -9.69 10.18 9.73
C SER A 17 -10.77 11.17 9.28
N SER A 18 -11.97 11.07 9.86
CA SER A 18 -13.13 11.93 9.58
C SER A 18 -13.11 13.24 10.36
N GLU A 19 -12.03 13.54 11.07
CA GLU A 19 -11.81 14.89 11.60
C GLU A 19 -11.31 15.78 10.47
N PRO A 20 -11.98 16.92 10.17
CA PRO A 20 -11.35 17.94 9.34
C PRO A 20 -10.10 18.39 10.09
N LEU A 21 -8.94 18.00 9.56
CA LEU A 21 -7.68 18.62 9.91
C LEU A 21 -7.87 20.11 9.61
N ASP A 22 -8.03 20.91 10.66
CA ASP A 22 -7.83 22.35 10.57
C ASP A 22 -6.41 22.52 9.98
N PRO A 23 -6.25 23.02 8.75
CA PRO A 23 -4.94 23.14 8.13
C PRO A 23 -4.03 24.13 8.87
N GLY A 24 -4.53 24.74 9.96
CA GLY A 24 -3.87 25.84 10.62
C GLY A 24 -3.84 27.04 9.69
N PRO A 25 -3.28 28.17 10.17
CA PRO A 25 -2.98 29.28 9.28
C PRO A 25 -2.02 28.78 8.21
N VAL A 26 -2.45 28.83 6.95
CA VAL A 26 -1.57 28.69 5.78
C VAL A 26 -0.51 29.76 5.94
N ASP A 27 0.73 29.35 6.23
CA ASP A 27 1.86 30.27 6.19
C ASP A 27 1.94 30.74 4.74
N GLU A 28 1.82 32.04 4.49
CA GLU A 28 1.95 32.64 3.15
C GLU A 28 3.36 32.41 2.55
N LYS A 29 4.26 31.82 3.35
CA LYS A 29 5.58 31.31 2.96
C LYS A 29 5.62 29.81 2.69
N ASP A 30 4.50 29.10 2.68
CA ASP A 30 4.48 27.75 2.15
C ASP A 30 4.71 27.90 0.64
N PRO A 31 5.87 27.48 0.13
CA PRO A 31 6.20 27.73 -1.25
C PRO A 31 5.25 26.86 -2.07
N VAL A 32 4.23 27.48 -2.66
CA VAL A 32 3.71 26.96 -3.93
C VAL A 32 4.94 26.94 -4.83
N LEU A 33 5.53 25.75 -4.97
CA LEU A 33 6.87 25.58 -5.52
C LEU A 33 6.83 25.90 -7.01
N HIS A 34 7.08 27.17 -7.35
CA HIS A 34 7.47 27.55 -8.69
C HIS A 34 8.85 26.97 -8.98
N TYR A 35 8.88 25.78 -9.56
CA TYR A 35 10.10 25.12 -10.03
C TYR A 35 10.45 25.62 -11.45
N ASP A 36 10.97 26.84 -11.57
CA ASP A 36 11.70 27.24 -12.78
C ASP A 36 13.10 26.60 -12.73
N ARG A 37 13.16 25.27 -12.89
CA ARG A 37 14.42 24.51 -12.92
C ARG A 37 14.40 23.49 -14.05
N GLU A 38 15.49 23.50 -14.81
CA GLU A 38 15.77 22.46 -15.78
C GLU A 38 16.46 21.29 -15.07
N ILE A 39 15.85 20.10 -15.16
CA ILE A 39 16.34 18.87 -14.55
C ILE A 39 16.81 17.95 -15.67
N HIS A 40 17.97 17.33 -15.48
CA HIS A 40 18.49 16.38 -16.45
C HIS A 40 18.16 14.95 -16.02
N ILE A 41 17.31 14.28 -16.78
CA ILE A 41 17.12 12.83 -16.70
C ILE A 41 17.88 12.22 -17.89
N PRO A 42 18.79 11.26 -17.66
CA PRO A 42 19.52 10.63 -18.75
C PRO A 42 18.59 9.90 -19.73
N ASP A 43 19.00 9.80 -20.98
CA ASP A 43 18.33 9.01 -22.04
C ASP A 43 16.84 9.34 -22.28
N LEU A 44 16.44 10.60 -22.09
CA LEU A 44 15.15 11.07 -22.62
C LEU A 44 15.24 11.25 -24.14
N ASP A 45 14.18 10.86 -24.84
CA ASP A 45 14.07 11.03 -26.29
C ASP A 45 13.67 12.48 -26.65
N GLY A 46 12.91 13.16 -25.78
CA GLY A 46 12.47 14.54 -25.95
C GLY A 46 12.46 15.38 -24.66
N THR A 47 11.94 16.61 -24.75
CA THR A 47 11.75 17.49 -23.58
C THR A 47 10.45 17.13 -22.87
N VAL A 48 10.49 17.06 -21.54
CA VAL A 48 9.29 16.87 -20.69
C VAL A 48 8.99 18.15 -19.94
N SER A 49 7.75 18.63 -20.04
CA SER A 49 7.28 19.74 -19.23
C SER A 49 6.53 19.21 -18.01
N ALA A 50 6.94 19.65 -16.82
CA ALA A 50 6.32 19.27 -15.56
C ALA A 50 5.72 20.50 -14.86
N PHE A 51 4.48 20.38 -14.41
CA PHE A 51 3.74 21.46 -13.77
C PHE A 51 3.00 20.92 -12.54
N TYR A 52 3.10 21.66 -11.45
CA TYR A 52 2.26 21.48 -10.26
C TYR A 52 1.17 22.54 -10.25
N ASP A 53 -0.08 22.11 -10.04
CA ASP A 53 -1.19 23.04 -9.82
C ASP A 53 -1.22 23.58 -8.38
N ASP A 54 -2.20 24.43 -8.09
CA ASP A 54 -2.37 25.10 -6.80
C ASP A 54 -2.61 24.13 -5.62
N VAL A 55 -3.00 22.87 -5.90
CA VAL A 55 -3.20 21.83 -4.89
C VAL A 55 -2.04 20.83 -4.82
N GLY A 56 -0.97 21.07 -5.58
CA GLY A 56 0.22 20.21 -5.61
C GLY A 56 0.03 18.95 -6.46
N MET A 57 -0.89 18.93 -7.41
CA MET A 57 -1.03 17.83 -8.36
C MET A 57 -0.04 18.00 -9.52
N LEU A 58 0.80 16.98 -9.73
CA LEU A 58 1.73 16.93 -10.86
C LEU A 58 1.00 16.60 -12.17
N SER A 59 1.24 17.39 -13.20
CA SER A 59 0.94 17.08 -14.60
C SER A 59 2.25 17.03 -15.41
N LEU A 60 2.34 16.05 -16.30
CA LEU A 60 3.48 15.85 -17.19
C LEU A 60 3.01 15.91 -18.64
N ASP A 61 3.72 16.68 -19.46
CA ASP A 61 3.56 16.72 -20.91
C ASP A 61 4.85 16.21 -21.56
N CYS A 62 4.73 15.14 -22.36
CA CYS A 62 5.86 14.37 -22.88
C CYS A 62 5.63 13.98 -24.33
N GLU A 63 6.71 13.84 -25.10
CA GLU A 63 6.64 13.35 -26.49
C GLU A 63 6.45 11.83 -26.58
N THR A 64 6.93 11.08 -25.59
CA THR A 64 6.84 9.61 -25.56
C THR A 64 6.41 9.08 -24.19
N ASP A 65 5.75 7.91 -24.18
CA ASP A 65 5.38 7.22 -22.94
C ASP A 65 6.61 6.88 -22.08
N ARG A 66 7.76 6.60 -22.72
CA ARG A 66 9.02 6.30 -22.04
C ARG A 66 9.53 7.51 -21.26
N ASP A 67 9.51 8.68 -21.88
CA ASP A 67 9.93 9.93 -21.23
C ASP A 67 8.99 10.29 -20.08
N CYS A 68 7.69 10.09 -20.28
CA CYS A 68 6.69 10.30 -19.24
C CYS A 68 6.87 9.36 -18.04
N LEU A 69 7.17 8.08 -18.27
CA LEU A 69 7.47 7.13 -17.19
C LEU A 69 8.75 7.51 -16.44
N ALA A 70 9.79 7.97 -17.15
CA ALA A 70 11.01 8.43 -16.52
C ALA A 70 10.78 9.70 -15.69
N ALA A 71 10.09 10.71 -16.23
CA ALA A 71 9.73 11.91 -15.46
C ALA A 71 8.84 11.57 -14.25
N GLN A 72 7.86 10.68 -14.43
CA GLN A 72 7.02 10.21 -13.33
C GLN A 72 7.85 9.55 -12.22
N GLY A 73 8.82 8.70 -12.58
CA GLY A 73 9.73 8.08 -11.61
C GLY A 73 10.54 9.11 -10.82
N TYR A 74 11.04 10.14 -11.50
CA TYR A 74 11.79 11.23 -10.86
C TYR A 74 10.94 11.97 -9.82
N PHE A 75 9.74 12.43 -10.21
CA PHE A 75 8.88 13.18 -9.29
C PHE A 75 8.27 12.33 -8.18
N HIS A 76 7.94 11.05 -8.45
CA HIS A 76 7.55 10.13 -7.39
C HIS A 76 8.66 9.97 -6.34
N ALA A 77 9.92 9.86 -6.76
CA ALA A 77 11.05 9.81 -5.84
C ALA A 77 11.15 11.13 -5.06
N HIS A 78 11.13 12.26 -5.76
CA HIS A 78 11.14 13.58 -5.12
C HIS A 78 10.11 13.72 -3.99
N ASP A 79 8.87 13.31 -4.23
CA ASP A 79 7.79 13.51 -3.27
C ASP A 79 7.66 12.39 -2.23
N ARG A 80 8.03 11.15 -2.59
CA ARG A 80 7.62 9.93 -1.85
C ARG A 80 8.71 8.87 -1.71
N PHE A 81 9.99 9.20 -1.95
CA PHE A 81 11.04 8.18 -1.95
C PHE A 81 11.09 7.34 -0.66
N PHE A 82 10.93 7.95 0.52
CA PHE A 82 10.88 7.21 1.79
C PHE A 82 9.80 6.13 1.82
N GLN A 83 8.58 6.46 1.35
CA GLN A 83 7.48 5.50 1.26
C GLN A 83 7.79 4.39 0.25
N MET A 84 8.35 4.75 -0.90
CA MET A 84 8.74 3.81 -1.95
C MET A 84 9.81 2.82 -1.46
N ASP A 85 10.87 3.33 -0.84
CA ASP A 85 12.00 2.56 -0.33
C ASP A 85 11.57 1.59 0.78
N LEU A 86 10.80 2.07 1.76
CA LEU A 86 10.26 1.19 2.80
C LEU A 86 9.36 0.10 2.23
N ARG A 87 8.55 0.42 1.21
CA ARG A 87 7.63 -0.53 0.59
C ARG A 87 8.36 -1.62 -0.19
N ARG A 88 9.38 -1.29 -0.99
CA ARG A 88 10.20 -2.31 -1.66
C ARG A 88 10.94 -3.18 -0.63
N ARG A 89 11.49 -2.59 0.44
CA ARG A 89 12.20 -3.32 1.50
C ARG A 89 11.30 -4.25 2.27
N PHE A 90 10.09 -3.81 2.59
CA PHE A 90 9.07 -4.66 3.19
C PHE A 90 8.75 -5.86 2.30
N ALA A 91 8.51 -5.64 1.01
CA ALA A 91 8.17 -6.73 0.09
C ALA A 91 9.34 -7.71 -0.14
N LEU A 92 10.57 -7.20 -0.23
CA LEU A 92 11.78 -8.02 -0.43
C LEU A 92 12.30 -8.66 0.87
N GLY A 93 11.74 -8.28 2.02
CA GLY A 93 12.19 -8.71 3.34
C GLY A 93 13.61 -8.25 3.64
N THR A 94 13.88 -6.96 3.45
CA THR A 94 15.13 -6.26 3.76
C THR A 94 14.89 -5.01 4.62
N LEU A 95 13.75 -4.95 5.32
CA LEU A 95 13.37 -3.82 6.15
C LEU A 95 14.30 -3.67 7.37
N SER A 96 14.83 -4.78 7.89
CA SER A 96 15.72 -4.81 9.05
C SER A 96 17.10 -4.22 8.77
N GLU A 97 17.49 -4.06 7.51
CA GLU A 97 18.70 -3.33 7.13
C GLU A 97 18.59 -1.84 7.47
N VAL A 98 17.36 -1.32 7.56
CA VAL A 98 17.04 0.09 7.77
C VAL A 98 16.45 0.32 9.16
N VAL A 99 15.50 -0.52 9.59
CA VAL A 99 14.78 -0.35 10.86
C VAL A 99 15.45 -1.12 12.01
N GLY A 100 16.32 -2.08 11.69
CA GLY A 100 17.02 -2.92 12.67
C GLY A 100 16.22 -4.16 13.09
N GLY A 101 16.70 -4.86 14.12
CA GLY A 101 16.26 -6.23 14.46
C GLY A 101 14.78 -6.39 14.84
N ILE A 102 14.06 -5.30 15.13
CA ILE A 102 12.62 -5.36 15.43
C ILE A 102 11.77 -5.80 14.22
N THR A 103 12.27 -5.61 13.00
CA THR A 103 11.58 -6.02 11.77
C THR A 103 12.07 -7.36 11.21
N LEU A 104 12.95 -8.07 11.93
CA LEU A 104 13.57 -9.30 11.43
C LEU A 104 12.53 -10.40 11.18
N GLU A 105 11.57 -10.53 12.09
CA GLU A 105 10.46 -11.48 11.91
C GLU A 105 9.60 -11.07 10.71
N THR A 106 9.37 -9.77 10.52
CA THR A 106 8.64 -9.27 9.34
C THR A 106 9.36 -9.66 8.05
N ASP A 107 10.68 -9.44 7.96
CA ASP A 107 11.45 -9.81 6.78
C ASP A 107 11.37 -11.31 6.48
N HIS A 108 11.48 -12.14 7.52
CA HIS A 108 11.35 -13.59 7.40
C HIS A 108 9.97 -13.99 6.87
N GLN A 109 8.90 -13.44 7.44
CA GLN A 109 7.53 -13.72 7.00
C GLN A 109 7.28 -13.28 5.55
N GLN A 110 7.77 -12.11 5.15
CA GLN A 110 7.62 -11.63 3.77
C GLN A 110 8.37 -12.52 2.78
N ARG A 111 9.59 -12.96 3.12
CA ARG A 111 10.35 -13.90 2.28
C ARG A 111 9.65 -15.25 2.14
N ILE A 112 9.02 -15.77 3.19
CA ILE A 112 8.24 -17.01 3.12
C ILE A 112 7.01 -16.83 2.22
N LYS A 113 6.25 -15.76 2.45
CA LYS A 113 4.96 -15.53 1.82
C LYS A 113 5.09 -15.09 0.36
N LEU A 114 6.11 -14.30 0.04
CA LEU A 114 6.38 -13.75 -1.30
C LEU A 114 7.50 -14.54 -2.01
N SER A 115 7.52 -15.86 -1.80
CA SER A 115 8.33 -16.80 -2.57
C SER A 115 7.49 -17.93 -3.15
N THR A 116 7.96 -18.51 -4.25
CA THR A 116 7.40 -19.76 -4.76
C THR A 116 7.68 -20.90 -3.79
N ARG A 117 7.00 -22.03 -4.01
CA ARG A 117 7.24 -23.26 -3.24
C ARG A 117 8.70 -23.73 -3.30
N GLU A 118 9.40 -23.45 -4.40
CA GLU A 118 10.81 -23.77 -4.61
C GLU A 118 11.77 -22.73 -3.99
N GLY A 119 11.25 -21.70 -3.31
CA GLY A 119 12.04 -20.68 -2.62
C GLY A 119 12.51 -19.53 -3.50
N LYS A 120 11.96 -19.38 -4.71
CA LYS A 120 12.27 -18.25 -5.59
C LYS A 120 11.44 -17.02 -5.20
N PRO A 121 12.02 -15.82 -5.04
CA PRO A 121 11.23 -14.61 -4.79
C PRO A 121 10.20 -14.37 -5.91
N ILE A 122 8.96 -14.06 -5.54
CA ILE A 122 7.86 -13.81 -6.49
C ILE A 122 8.18 -12.62 -7.39
N ALA A 123 8.84 -11.58 -6.86
CA ALA A 123 9.28 -10.44 -7.67
C ALA A 123 10.21 -10.85 -8.82
N GLN A 124 11.12 -11.80 -8.57
CA GLN A 124 12.03 -12.35 -9.58
C GLN A 124 11.27 -13.20 -10.60
N GLN A 125 10.30 -13.99 -10.15
CA GLN A 125 9.45 -14.76 -11.07
C GLN A 125 8.67 -13.84 -12.02
N PHE A 126 8.09 -12.76 -11.50
CA PHE A 126 7.39 -11.78 -12.34
C PHE A 126 8.34 -11.08 -13.30
N LEU A 127 9.52 -10.67 -12.84
CA LEU A 127 10.52 -9.99 -13.68
C LEU A 127 10.87 -10.82 -14.92
N GLU A 128 11.12 -12.12 -14.74
CA GLU A 128 11.44 -13.04 -15.84
C GLU A 128 10.26 -13.32 -16.78
N SER A 129 9.03 -13.05 -16.33
CA SER A 129 7.81 -13.23 -17.13
C SER A 129 7.34 -11.96 -17.84
N LEU A 130 8.01 -10.82 -17.62
CA LEU A 130 7.63 -9.57 -18.27
C LEU A 130 7.82 -9.66 -19.79
N SER A 131 6.92 -9.02 -20.53
CA SER A 131 7.16 -8.75 -21.94
C SER A 131 8.28 -7.71 -22.09
N PRO A 132 8.96 -7.67 -23.25
CA PRO A 132 9.98 -6.65 -23.51
C PRO A 132 9.47 -5.22 -23.33
N GLU A 133 8.21 -4.96 -23.68
CA GLU A 133 7.57 -3.65 -23.55
C GLU A 133 7.38 -3.27 -22.07
N MET A 134 6.91 -4.19 -21.23
CA MET A 134 6.76 -3.93 -19.78
C MET A 134 8.10 -3.77 -19.07
N LEU A 135 9.10 -4.56 -19.46
CA LEU A 135 10.46 -4.40 -18.94
C LEU A 135 11.01 -3.00 -19.28
N ALA A 136 10.88 -2.57 -20.54
CA ALA A 136 11.31 -1.24 -20.97
C ALA A 136 10.58 -0.11 -20.22
N ALA A 137 9.29 -0.29 -19.90
CA ALA A 137 8.53 0.66 -19.09
C ALA A 137 9.08 0.75 -17.64
N PHE A 138 9.39 -0.38 -17.00
CA PHE A 138 9.97 -0.39 -15.66
C PHE A 138 11.40 0.14 -15.63
N GLU A 139 12.19 -0.12 -16.67
CA GLU A 139 13.52 0.48 -16.82
C GLU A 139 13.44 2.00 -16.96
N ALA A 140 12.50 2.51 -17.77
CA ALA A 140 12.27 3.95 -17.92
C ALA A 140 11.90 4.61 -16.59
N TYR A 141 10.93 4.05 -15.86
CA TYR A 141 10.56 4.53 -14.53
C TYR A 141 11.73 4.50 -13.54
N SER A 142 12.47 3.38 -13.50
CA SER A 142 13.65 3.22 -12.63
C SER A 142 14.73 4.27 -12.94
N ARG A 143 14.93 4.60 -14.21
CA ARG A 143 15.89 5.63 -14.66
C ARG A 143 15.56 7.00 -14.05
N GLY A 144 14.28 7.36 -14.03
CA GLY A 144 13.79 8.57 -13.38
C GLY A 144 14.08 8.62 -11.88
N VAL A 145 13.72 7.54 -11.17
CA VAL A 145 14.00 7.40 -9.73
C VAL A 145 15.49 7.53 -9.45
N ASN A 146 16.33 6.90 -10.29
CA ASN A 146 17.78 6.94 -10.14
C ASN A 146 18.38 8.31 -10.47
N ALA A 147 17.81 9.06 -11.42
CA ALA A 147 18.21 10.43 -11.68
C ALA A 147 17.96 11.33 -10.45
N TRP A 148 16.82 11.16 -9.77
CA TRP A 148 16.57 11.87 -8.51
C TRP A 148 17.51 11.43 -7.38
N LEU A 149 17.79 10.13 -7.25
CA LEU A 149 18.77 9.63 -6.28
C LEU A 149 20.17 10.19 -6.52
N GLU A 150 20.55 10.39 -7.77
CA GLU A 150 21.83 11.01 -8.12
C GLU A 150 21.85 12.49 -7.76
N ASP A 151 20.77 13.23 -8.05
CA ASP A 151 20.62 14.60 -7.59
C ASP A 151 20.71 14.71 -6.06
N LEU A 152 20.09 13.78 -5.34
CA LEU A 152 20.16 13.69 -3.88
C LEU A 152 21.61 13.47 -3.40
N ARG A 153 22.34 12.54 -4.01
CA ARG A 153 23.75 12.26 -3.68
C ARG A 153 24.65 13.47 -3.96
N GLN A 154 24.36 14.22 -5.02
CA GLN A 154 25.14 15.39 -5.43
C GLN A 154 24.68 16.70 -4.76
N GLY A 155 23.57 16.70 -4.03
CA GLY A 155 22.95 17.91 -3.47
C GLY A 155 22.48 18.90 -4.53
N LYS A 156 21.99 18.39 -5.68
CA LYS A 156 21.55 19.20 -6.83
C LYS A 156 20.03 19.25 -6.92
N ASN A 157 19.53 20.19 -7.73
CA ASN A 157 18.12 20.31 -8.13
C ASN A 157 17.10 20.39 -6.98
N GLY A 158 17.56 20.71 -5.76
CA GLY A 158 16.71 20.75 -4.57
C GLY A 158 16.34 19.37 -4.02
N ALA A 159 16.97 18.29 -4.49
CA ALA A 159 16.76 16.95 -3.97
C ALA A 159 17.22 16.88 -2.51
N MET A 160 16.29 16.53 -1.63
CA MET A 160 16.52 16.46 -0.19
C MET A 160 15.96 15.16 0.36
N MET A 161 16.68 14.59 1.32
CA MET A 161 16.21 13.42 2.03
C MET A 161 15.04 13.82 2.95
N SER A 162 14.01 12.98 2.99
CA SER A 162 12.87 13.22 3.86
C SER A 162 13.27 13.14 5.34
N LYS A 163 12.52 13.82 6.22
CA LYS A 163 12.85 13.93 7.65
C LYS A 163 12.80 12.58 8.37
N GLU A 164 12.04 11.63 7.85
CA GLU A 164 11.87 10.28 8.39
C GLU A 164 13.17 9.48 8.38
N TYR A 165 14.01 9.65 7.35
CA TYR A 165 15.31 8.97 7.30
C TYR A 165 16.27 9.45 8.39
N ALA A 166 16.19 10.72 8.78
CA ALA A 166 16.99 11.25 9.90
C ALA A 166 16.60 10.57 11.23
N PHE A 167 15.33 10.23 11.42
CA PHE A 167 14.87 9.47 12.59
C PHE A 167 15.42 8.04 12.62
N LEU A 168 15.58 7.41 11.45
CA LEU A 168 16.15 6.06 11.32
C LEU A 168 17.69 6.05 11.29
N ASN A 169 18.33 7.22 11.38
CA ASN A 169 19.79 7.38 11.28
C ASN A 169 20.37 6.75 9.99
N ILE A 170 19.64 6.93 8.88
CA ILE A 170 20.03 6.46 7.56
C ILE A 170 20.63 7.62 6.79
N ASP A 171 21.77 7.35 6.17
CA ASP A 171 22.44 8.28 5.26
C ASP A 171 22.14 7.91 3.80
N VAL A 172 22.31 8.89 2.91
CA VAL A 172 22.13 8.74 1.46
C VAL A 172 23.01 7.61 0.89
N SER A 173 24.18 7.34 1.48
CA SER A 173 25.06 6.24 1.08
C SER A 173 24.46 4.84 1.27
N LEU A 174 23.43 4.69 2.11
CA LEU A 174 22.72 3.43 2.34
C LEU A 174 21.52 3.23 1.41
N LEU A 175 21.19 4.24 0.59
CA LEU A 175 20.10 4.15 -0.38
C LEU A 175 20.60 3.48 -1.65
N SER A 176 20.14 2.25 -1.88
CA SER A 176 20.40 1.51 -3.11
C SER A 176 19.63 2.10 -4.28
N ASP A 177 20.21 1.98 -5.47
CA ASP A 177 19.54 2.32 -6.72
C ASP A 177 18.23 1.54 -6.87
N TRP A 178 17.34 2.10 -7.67
CA TRP A 178 16.07 1.50 -8.05
C TRP A 178 16.23 0.70 -9.33
N SER A 179 15.68 -0.51 -9.35
CA SER A 179 15.71 -1.41 -10.49
C SER A 179 14.32 -1.92 -10.85
N PRO A 180 14.11 -2.52 -12.03
CA PRO A 180 12.80 -3.02 -12.44
C PRO A 180 12.14 -4.00 -11.44
N ILE A 181 12.94 -4.75 -10.68
CA ILE A 181 12.41 -5.64 -9.63
C ILE A 181 11.75 -4.85 -8.49
N ASP A 182 12.20 -3.63 -8.21
CA ASP A 182 11.67 -2.77 -7.15
C ASP A 182 10.30 -2.20 -7.53
N CYS A 183 10.05 -1.96 -8.82
CA CYS A 183 8.72 -1.63 -9.34
C CYS A 183 7.72 -2.75 -9.01
N ILE A 184 8.11 -4.00 -9.27
CA ILE A 184 7.29 -5.18 -8.98
C ILE A 184 7.12 -5.33 -7.47
N ALA A 185 8.22 -5.30 -6.72
CA ALA A 185 8.23 -5.47 -5.27
C ALA A 185 7.32 -4.45 -4.58
N SER A 186 7.32 -3.20 -5.05
CA SER A 186 6.46 -2.15 -4.51
C SER A 186 4.96 -2.46 -4.66
N PHE A 187 4.56 -3.28 -5.63
CA PHE A 187 3.17 -3.65 -5.83
C PHE A 187 2.74 -4.91 -5.05
N LEU A 188 3.68 -5.84 -4.77
CA LEU A 188 3.37 -7.12 -4.12
C LEU A 188 2.62 -7.03 -2.79
N PRO A 189 2.88 -6.05 -1.89
CA PRO A 189 2.11 -5.92 -0.65
C PRO A 189 0.62 -5.65 -0.89
N ILE A 190 0.27 -4.93 -1.97
CA ILE A 190 -1.12 -4.70 -2.36
C ILE A 190 -1.75 -6.01 -2.86
N VAL A 191 -1.03 -6.75 -3.71
CA VAL A 191 -1.50 -8.06 -4.22
C VAL A 191 -1.78 -9.01 -3.06
N ASP A 192 -0.86 -9.13 -2.11
CA ASP A 192 -1.05 -9.97 -0.93
C ASP A 192 -2.26 -9.51 -0.11
N ARG A 193 -2.36 -8.21 0.22
CA ARG A 193 -3.48 -7.69 1.02
C ARG A 193 -4.84 -7.94 0.37
N LEU A 194 -4.91 -7.93 -0.95
CA LEU A 194 -6.17 -8.06 -1.70
C LEU A 194 -6.52 -9.51 -2.05
N THR A 195 -5.56 -10.43 -2.01
CA THR A 195 -5.78 -11.83 -2.45
C THR A 195 -5.57 -12.86 -1.35
N ASN A 196 -4.92 -12.51 -0.25
CA ASN A 196 -4.57 -13.43 0.82
C ASN A 196 -5.57 -13.37 1.99
N ASP A 197 -6.52 -14.30 2.00
CA ASP A 197 -7.45 -14.50 3.12
C ASP A 197 -7.02 -15.61 4.10
N SER A 198 -5.84 -16.21 3.92
CA SER A 198 -5.36 -17.34 4.74
C SER A 198 -5.43 -17.09 6.26
N PRO A 199 -5.09 -15.89 6.79
CA PRO A 199 -5.25 -15.63 8.22
C PRO A 199 -6.70 -15.75 8.69
N LYS A 200 -7.67 -15.28 7.89
CA LYS A 200 -9.10 -15.40 8.22
C LYS A 200 -9.56 -16.85 8.20
N ASP A 201 -9.08 -17.63 7.23
CA ASP A 201 -9.41 -19.06 7.13
C ASP A 201 -8.87 -19.85 8.32
N LEU A 202 -7.62 -19.58 8.74
CA LEU A 202 -7.01 -20.20 9.91
C LEU A 202 -7.78 -19.86 11.20
N LEU A 203 -8.10 -18.58 11.41
CA LEU A 203 -8.87 -18.13 12.58
C LEU A 203 -10.29 -18.72 12.59
N SER A 204 -10.95 -18.78 11.43
CA SER A 204 -12.27 -19.40 11.31
C SER A 204 -12.22 -20.90 11.61
N GLY A 205 -11.17 -21.60 11.15
CA GLY A 205 -10.94 -23.01 11.48
C GLY A 205 -10.73 -23.26 12.98
N GLN A 206 -9.94 -22.41 13.64
CA GLN A 206 -9.74 -22.47 15.10
C GLN A 206 -11.05 -22.23 15.85
N ALA A 207 -11.81 -21.19 15.47
CA ALA A 207 -13.10 -20.90 16.09
C ALA A 207 -14.11 -22.04 15.92
N ILE A 208 -14.15 -22.69 14.75
CA ILE A 208 -15.01 -23.86 14.50
C ILE A 208 -14.59 -25.06 15.36
N ALA A 209 -13.28 -25.26 15.57
CA ALA A 209 -12.77 -26.33 16.41
C ALA A 209 -13.15 -26.14 17.90
N GLU A 210 -13.19 -24.89 18.39
CA GLU A 210 -13.57 -24.58 19.77
C GLU A 210 -15.09 -24.56 20.01
N LEU A 211 -15.86 -23.97 19.08
CA LEU A 211 -17.30 -23.75 19.24
C LEU A 211 -18.16 -24.92 18.73
N GLY A 212 -17.57 -25.84 17.97
CA GLY A 212 -18.26 -26.90 17.26
C GLY A 212 -18.95 -26.41 15.99
N MET A 213 -19.19 -27.35 15.07
CA MET A 213 -19.67 -27.05 13.72
C MET A 213 -20.97 -26.22 13.65
N PRO A 214 -22.01 -26.47 14.47
CA PRO A 214 -23.27 -25.72 14.38
C PRO A 214 -23.11 -24.23 14.69
N ILE A 215 -22.32 -23.87 15.71
CA ILE A 215 -22.13 -22.49 16.14
C ILE A 215 -21.01 -21.84 15.33
N GLY A 216 -19.90 -22.55 15.13
CA GLY A 216 -18.74 -22.04 14.39
C GLY A 216 -19.08 -21.70 12.93
N SER A 217 -19.86 -22.54 12.25
CA SER A 217 -20.24 -22.27 10.84
C SER A 217 -21.32 -21.19 10.68
N ASP A 218 -22.10 -20.90 11.73
CA ASP A 218 -23.07 -19.81 11.74
C ASP A 218 -22.39 -18.45 11.94
N LEU A 219 -21.41 -18.39 12.86
CA LEU A 219 -20.70 -17.14 13.20
C LEU A 219 -19.53 -16.82 12.26
N TYR A 220 -18.78 -17.84 11.83
CA TYR A 220 -17.52 -17.70 11.08
C TYR A 220 -17.55 -18.35 9.69
N GLY A 221 -18.71 -18.89 9.27
CA GLY A 221 -18.86 -19.44 7.94
C GLY A 221 -19.05 -18.36 6.87
N VAL A 222 -18.59 -18.64 5.66
CA VAL A 222 -18.82 -17.77 4.49
C VAL A 222 -20.23 -18.02 3.94
N ARG A 223 -21.25 -17.50 4.64
CA ARG A 223 -22.64 -17.52 4.18
C ARG A 223 -23.11 -16.12 3.87
N VAL A 224 -23.78 -15.98 2.74
CA VAL A 224 -24.43 -14.73 2.35
C VAL A 224 -25.66 -14.55 3.23
N VAL A 225 -25.59 -13.61 4.20
CA VAL A 225 -26.68 -13.32 5.15
C VAL A 225 -27.91 -12.74 4.45
N SER A 226 -27.69 -12.03 3.34
CA SER A 226 -28.76 -11.52 2.48
C SER A 226 -28.25 -11.41 1.06
N THR A 227 -29.12 -11.67 0.08
CA THR A 227 -28.80 -11.44 -1.33
C THR A 227 -28.68 -9.94 -1.59
N SER A 228 -27.46 -9.42 -1.52
CA SER A 228 -27.11 -8.09 -2.00
C SER A 228 -26.19 -8.27 -3.20
N THR A 229 -26.69 -7.94 -4.38
CA THR A 229 -25.93 -8.06 -5.63
C THR A 229 -25.55 -6.67 -6.12
N VAL A 230 -24.27 -6.48 -6.47
CA VAL A 230 -23.78 -5.24 -7.11
C VAL A 230 -24.37 -5.12 -8.52
N LEU A 231 -24.50 -6.26 -9.22
CA LEU A 231 -25.26 -6.35 -10.45
C LEU A 231 -26.75 -6.42 -10.12
N PRO A 232 -27.63 -5.79 -10.89
CA PRO A 232 -29.07 -5.87 -10.63
C PRO A 232 -29.52 -7.34 -10.71
N ALA A 233 -29.89 -7.92 -9.57
CA ALA A 233 -30.59 -9.18 -9.55
C ALA A 233 -32.07 -8.94 -9.91
N PRO A 234 -32.74 -9.88 -10.60
CA PRO A 234 -34.20 -9.89 -10.60
C PRO A 234 -34.65 -9.94 -9.12
N ALA A 235 -35.55 -9.05 -8.74
CA ALA A 235 -35.90 -8.77 -7.35
C ALA A 235 -36.32 -10.05 -6.58
N ALA A 236 -35.36 -10.67 -5.90
CA ALA A 236 -35.63 -11.70 -4.91
C ALA A 236 -35.57 -11.04 -3.54
N LYS A 237 -36.74 -10.90 -2.90
CA LYS A 237 -36.81 -10.53 -1.48
C LYS A 237 -36.32 -11.72 -0.66
N ALA A 238 -35.04 -11.75 -0.30
CA ALA A 238 -34.56 -12.66 0.74
C ALA A 238 -35.17 -12.24 2.08
N ALA A 239 -35.84 -13.16 2.76
CA ALA A 239 -36.23 -12.96 4.15
C ALA A 239 -34.95 -13.03 5.00
N VAL A 240 -34.54 -11.88 5.55
CA VAL A 240 -33.49 -11.82 6.56
C VAL A 240 -34.08 -12.37 7.86
N ASN A 241 -33.66 -13.57 8.26
CA ASN A 241 -33.89 -14.02 9.62
C ASN A 241 -32.80 -13.40 10.49
N PRO A 242 -33.12 -12.43 11.36
CA PRO A 242 -32.12 -11.89 12.27
C PRO A 242 -31.62 -13.03 13.19
N PRO A 243 -30.31 -13.09 13.48
CA PRO A 243 -29.79 -14.07 14.42
C PRO A 243 -30.55 -13.88 15.75
N GLN A 244 -31.10 -14.97 16.28
CA GLN A 244 -31.80 -14.92 17.56
C GLN A 244 -30.75 -14.76 18.66
N ILE A 245 -30.35 -13.51 18.95
CA ILE A 245 -29.36 -13.13 19.97
C ILE A 245 -29.66 -13.82 21.32
N ARG A 246 -30.94 -14.09 21.61
CA ARG A 246 -31.40 -14.77 22.82
C ARG A 246 -30.97 -16.25 22.92
N ALA A 247 -30.71 -16.93 21.80
CA ALA A 247 -30.22 -18.31 21.76
C ALA A 247 -28.71 -18.43 22.06
N LEU A 248 -27.97 -17.31 21.98
CA LEU A 248 -26.52 -17.26 22.22
C LEU A 248 -26.16 -16.92 23.68
N LEU A 249 -27.13 -16.57 24.52
CA LEU A 249 -26.93 -16.23 25.95
C LEU A 249 -26.16 -17.30 26.76
N PRO A 250 -26.41 -18.62 26.60
CA PRO A 250 -25.65 -19.65 27.32
C PRO A 250 -24.17 -19.72 26.89
N TRP A 251 -23.86 -19.23 25.70
CA TRP A 251 -22.55 -19.31 25.05
C TRP A 251 -21.77 -18.01 25.16
N HIS A 252 -22.33 -16.98 25.81
CA HIS A 252 -21.72 -15.66 25.92
C HIS A 252 -20.31 -15.72 26.52
N ALA A 253 -20.08 -16.54 27.55
CA ALA A 253 -18.77 -16.75 28.14
C ALA A 253 -17.77 -17.43 27.18
N ALA A 254 -18.22 -18.42 26.40
CA ALA A 254 -17.39 -19.10 25.40
C ALA A 254 -17.05 -18.18 24.21
N ILE A 255 -18.01 -17.38 23.74
CA ILE A 255 -17.81 -16.38 22.68
C ILE A 255 -16.85 -15.27 23.15
N THR A 256 -16.98 -14.82 24.40
CA THR A 256 -16.09 -13.81 24.98
C THR A 256 -14.68 -14.37 25.20
N GLY A 257 -14.56 -15.64 25.60
CA GLY A 257 -13.28 -16.34 25.71
C GLY A 257 -12.59 -16.53 24.37
N ALA A 258 -13.33 -16.98 23.34
CA ALA A 258 -12.82 -17.10 21.97
C ALA A 258 -12.36 -15.75 21.42
N ARG A 259 -13.05 -14.65 21.75
CA ARG A 259 -12.64 -13.28 21.38
C ARG A 259 -11.31 -12.86 22.01
N GLN A 260 -10.99 -13.35 23.20
CA GLN A 260 -9.68 -13.12 23.83
C GLN A 260 -8.55 -13.96 23.19
N VAL A 261 -8.88 -15.10 22.58
CA VAL A 261 -7.93 -15.98 21.88
C VAL A 261 -7.70 -15.53 20.43
N VAL A 262 -8.76 -15.11 19.74
CA VAL A 262 -8.77 -14.63 18.34
C VAL A 262 -8.20 -13.21 18.21
N GLY A 263 -8.02 -12.51 19.34
CA GLY A 263 -7.68 -11.09 19.39
C GLY A 263 -8.85 -10.22 18.95
N ASP A 264 -8.73 -8.91 19.15
CA ASP A 264 -9.59 -7.93 18.46
C ASP A 264 -9.25 -7.98 16.96
N ALA A 265 -9.69 -9.05 16.29
CA ALA A 265 -10.03 -8.98 14.89
C ALA A 265 -11.20 -8.00 14.83
N GLU A 266 -10.89 -6.72 14.83
CA GLU A 266 -11.78 -5.69 14.33
C GLU A 266 -12.27 -6.23 13.00
N ALA A 267 -13.54 -6.62 12.98
CA ALA A 267 -14.27 -6.78 11.76
C ALA A 267 -14.18 -5.42 11.08
N ILE A 268 -13.22 -5.25 10.18
CA ILE A 268 -13.22 -4.15 9.23
C ILE A 268 -14.37 -4.45 8.27
N VAL A 269 -15.59 -4.20 8.76
CA VAL A 269 -16.80 -4.13 7.95
C VAL A 269 -16.61 -2.92 7.06
N GLY A 270 -16.42 -3.14 5.76
CA GLY A 270 -16.49 -2.09 4.75
C GLY A 270 -15.17 -1.38 4.39
N GLN A 271 -14.07 -2.10 4.21
CA GLN A 271 -12.97 -1.57 3.39
C GLN A 271 -13.21 -1.85 1.90
N GLY A 272 -14.07 -1.05 1.27
CA GLY A 272 -14.06 -0.82 -0.18
C GLY A 272 -13.59 0.61 -0.43
N SER A 273 -12.56 0.83 -1.26
CA SER A 273 -12.05 2.17 -1.56
C SER A 273 -12.93 2.97 -2.54
N ASN A 274 -14.09 2.43 -2.95
CA ASN A 274 -14.90 3.00 -4.03
C ASN A 274 -16.07 3.86 -3.51
N ASN A 275 -15.88 4.61 -2.42
CA ASN A 275 -16.97 5.43 -1.89
C ASN A 275 -17.06 6.85 -2.51
N TRP A 276 -16.53 7.05 -3.71
CA TRP A 276 -16.67 8.29 -4.48
C TRP A 276 -17.61 8.06 -5.66
N ALA A 277 -18.85 7.66 -5.38
CA ALA A 277 -19.94 7.81 -6.34
C ALA A 277 -20.50 9.22 -6.18
N VAL A 278 -20.00 10.16 -6.99
CA VAL A 278 -20.60 11.49 -7.11
C VAL A 278 -21.98 11.32 -7.76
N ALA A 279 -23.02 11.89 -7.14
CA ALA A 279 -24.36 11.85 -7.71
C ALA A 279 -24.37 12.48 -9.12
N PRO A 280 -25.21 11.99 -10.06
CA PRO A 280 -25.27 12.52 -11.42
C PRO A 280 -25.51 14.03 -11.51
N SER A 281 -26.02 14.65 -10.44
CA SER A 281 -26.26 16.09 -10.35
C SER A 281 -24.99 16.96 -10.27
N HIS A 282 -23.80 16.37 -10.14
CA HIS A 282 -22.54 17.09 -9.99
C HIS A 282 -21.47 16.73 -11.03
N ALA A 283 -21.81 15.96 -12.07
CA ALA A 283 -20.99 15.86 -13.27
C ALA A 283 -21.47 16.93 -14.26
N GLY A 284 -20.86 18.11 -14.20
CA GLY A 284 -21.11 19.25 -15.10
C GLY A 284 -19.80 19.81 -15.60
#